data_AF-A0A2H6G325-F1
#
_entry.id   AF-A0A2H6G325-F1
#
_cell.length_a   1.000
_cell.length_b   1.000
_cell.length_c   1.000
_cell.angle_alpha   90.00
_cell.angle_beta   90.00
_cell.angle_gamma   90.00
#
_symmetry.space_group_name_H-M   'P 1'
#
loop_
_entity.id
_entity.type
_entity.pdbx_description
1 polymer ?
#
loop_
_entity_poly.entity_id
_entity_poly.type
_entity_poly.pdbx_seq_one_letter_code
_entity_poly.pdbx_strand_id
1 'polypeptide(L)'
;MNELEDYHHAGLIEILKTSTLDAEFRTAPLQKEKAKNYIMIGGSAVRGEEGYDARYGAVSGKSKFYEYYLEIFGPKLGERFCRRSIRDCLHIDQAILNHANYFVTNEKMLIQAGLEIQSLREKIKIVSPENCLSELKSYFKTNYGTSDLCALKSKEKDDGSVIMGSNSSYGFRIIDPTINEVLLSSYIDKGKLIVETRIRNKSGELVLEISEGNKMVFHSFDTKVKGIGKGPLTIGEESFIQIYIASDEVVYLSARYLSSGKILFDCVNLYSRDSKRKFSVNRELMELKGLNLVAPKKAL
;
A
#
# COMPACT_ATOMS: atom_id res chain seq x y z
N MET A 1 0.83 25.39 2.63
CA MET A 1 0.61 23.95 2.82
C MET A 1 -0.89 23.76 2.87
N ASN A 2 -1.46 22.84 2.09
CA ASN A 2 -2.91 22.61 2.16
C ASN A 2 -3.21 21.66 3.34
N GLU A 3 -4.45 21.66 3.83
CA GLU A 3 -4.78 20.92 5.06
C GLU A 3 -4.51 19.40 4.95
N LEU A 4 -4.64 18.81 3.75
CA LEU A 4 -4.27 17.41 3.50
C LEU A 4 -2.78 17.15 3.75
N GLU A 5 -1.90 18.07 3.36
CA GLU A 5 -0.47 17.99 3.65
C GLU A 5 -0.21 18.06 5.16
N ASP A 6 -0.98 18.86 5.90
CA ASP A 6 -0.85 18.94 7.35
C ASP A 6 -1.24 17.61 8.03
N TYR A 7 -2.34 16.95 7.59
CA TYR A 7 -2.68 15.58 8.02
C TYR A 7 -1.59 14.57 7.66
N HIS A 8 -0.97 14.71 6.50
CA HIS A 8 0.12 13.83 6.07
C HIS A 8 1.37 13.98 6.95
N HIS A 9 1.80 15.21 7.19
CA HIS A 9 2.93 15.50 8.05
C HIS A 9 2.69 15.13 9.52
N ALA A 10 1.42 15.12 9.95
CA ALA A 10 1.04 14.61 11.25
C ALA A 10 1.05 13.08 11.34
N GLY A 11 1.18 12.34 10.23
CA GLY A 11 1.17 10.87 10.21
C GLY A 11 -0.24 10.26 10.26
N LEU A 12 -1.28 11.08 10.05
CA LEU A 12 -2.68 10.66 10.09
C LEU A 12 -3.18 10.10 8.76
N ILE A 13 -2.59 10.58 7.64
CA ILE A 13 -2.82 10.06 6.29
C ILE A 13 -1.49 9.91 5.55
N GLU A 14 -1.47 9.12 4.49
CA GLU A 14 -0.32 9.03 3.59
C GLU A 14 -0.65 9.65 2.23
N ILE A 15 0.10 10.66 1.83
CA ILE A 15 0.07 11.19 0.46
C ILE A 15 1.15 10.46 -0.35
N LEU A 16 0.70 9.74 -1.37
CA LEU A 16 1.56 9.00 -2.29
C LEU A 16 1.62 9.75 -3.62
N LYS A 17 2.80 9.80 -4.23
CA LYS A 17 2.92 10.21 -5.63
C LYS A 17 3.11 8.99 -6.52
N THR A 18 2.41 8.94 -7.63
CA THR A 18 2.63 7.95 -8.68
C THR A 18 3.88 8.24 -9.48
N SER A 19 4.52 7.23 -10.05
CA SER A 19 5.69 7.37 -10.91
C SER A 19 5.44 8.17 -12.21
N THR A 20 4.18 8.27 -12.63
CA THR A 20 3.76 9.05 -13.80
C THR A 20 3.97 10.56 -13.62
N LEU A 21 3.91 11.03 -12.38
CA LEU A 21 4.01 12.44 -12.01
C LEU A 21 5.38 13.06 -12.35
N ASP A 22 6.45 12.26 -12.32
CA ASP A 22 7.79 12.69 -12.71
C ASP A 22 7.87 13.02 -14.22
N ALA A 23 7.06 12.35 -15.06
CA ALA A 23 6.95 12.64 -16.48
C ALA A 23 6.10 13.89 -16.75
N GLU A 24 5.06 14.11 -15.93
CA GLU A 24 4.20 15.31 -16.02
C GLU A 24 4.93 16.58 -15.59
N PHE A 25 5.67 16.53 -14.49
CA PHE A 25 6.41 17.68 -13.96
C PHE A 25 7.78 17.90 -14.62
N ARG A 26 8.03 17.28 -15.76
CA ARG A 26 9.28 17.46 -16.52
C ARG A 26 9.57 18.93 -16.82
N THR A 27 8.54 19.70 -17.15
CA THR A 27 8.62 21.14 -17.46
C THR A 27 8.21 22.04 -16.29
N ALA A 28 7.95 21.46 -15.12
CA ALA A 28 7.41 22.16 -13.94
C ALA A 28 8.32 21.93 -12.72
N PRO A 29 9.49 22.60 -12.65
CA PRO A 29 10.55 22.27 -11.70
C PRO A 29 10.14 22.48 -10.23
N LEU A 30 9.35 23.51 -9.92
CA LEU A 30 8.87 23.78 -8.57
C LEU A 30 7.96 22.65 -8.05
N GLN A 31 7.05 22.18 -8.91
CA GLN A 31 6.16 21.07 -8.61
C GLN A 31 6.93 19.77 -8.46
N LYS A 32 7.97 19.57 -9.28
CA LYS A 32 8.87 18.42 -9.18
C LYS A 32 9.64 18.39 -7.85
N GLU A 33 10.17 19.53 -7.39
CA GLU A 33 10.83 19.63 -6.08
C GLU A 33 9.85 19.33 -4.95
N LYS A 34 8.66 19.93 -4.96
CA LYS A 34 7.62 19.66 -3.96
C LYS A 34 7.26 18.18 -3.91
N ALA A 35 7.13 17.54 -5.07
CA ALA A 35 6.78 16.12 -5.18
C ALA A 35 7.86 15.18 -4.63
N LYS A 36 9.09 15.62 -4.40
CA LYS A 36 10.13 14.77 -3.78
C LYS A 36 9.84 14.42 -2.32
N ASN A 37 8.97 15.19 -1.66
CA ASN A 37 8.60 14.97 -0.27
C ASN A 37 7.63 13.79 -0.08
N TYR A 38 7.09 13.24 -1.16
CA TYR A 38 6.12 12.14 -1.13
C TYR A 38 6.76 10.83 -1.60
N ILE A 39 6.35 9.73 -0.97
CA ILE A 39 6.77 8.39 -1.39
C ILE A 39 6.26 8.14 -2.80
N MET A 40 7.17 7.72 -3.68
CA MET A 40 6.82 7.34 -5.04
C MET A 40 6.32 5.89 -5.10
N ILE A 41 5.12 5.70 -5.62
CA ILE A 41 4.57 4.41 -5.97
C ILE A 41 4.70 4.17 -7.47
N GLY A 42 5.10 2.96 -7.85
CA GLY A 42 5.18 2.52 -9.25
C GLY A 42 4.05 1.55 -9.61
N GLY A 43 4.05 1.07 -10.84
CA GLY A 43 3.12 0.00 -11.28
C GLY A 43 3.55 -0.59 -12.61
N SER A 44 2.67 -0.61 -13.59
CA SER A 44 3.10 -0.88 -14.96
C SER A 44 3.79 0.34 -15.58
N ALA A 45 4.79 0.07 -16.41
CA ALA A 45 5.53 1.08 -17.14
C ALA A 45 5.01 1.20 -18.57
N VAL A 46 4.92 2.43 -19.05
CA VAL A 46 4.68 2.74 -20.46
C VAL A 46 5.82 3.62 -20.93
N ARG A 47 6.42 3.28 -22.07
CA ARG A 47 7.46 4.09 -22.72
C ARG A 47 6.81 5.01 -23.73
N GLY A 48 6.98 6.31 -23.55
CA GLY A 48 6.66 7.32 -24.55
C GLY A 48 7.87 7.71 -25.38
N GLU A 49 7.67 8.63 -26.33
CA GLU A 49 8.69 9.08 -27.30
C GLU A 49 9.95 9.67 -26.60
N GLU A 50 9.74 10.40 -25.51
CA GLU A 50 10.81 11.08 -24.77
C GLU A 50 11.18 10.39 -23.44
N GLY A 51 10.97 9.07 -23.35
CA GLY A 51 11.27 8.26 -22.16
C GLY A 51 10.04 7.66 -21.48
N TYR A 52 10.20 7.19 -20.26
CA TYR A 52 9.13 6.50 -19.54
C TYR A 52 8.05 7.48 -19.06
N ASP A 53 6.80 7.21 -19.44
CA ASP A 53 5.60 7.89 -18.92
C ASP A 53 5.18 7.31 -17.56
N ALA A 54 5.61 6.10 -17.22
CA ALA A 54 5.45 5.48 -15.91
C ALA A 54 6.59 4.49 -15.63
N ARG A 55 6.90 4.22 -14.36
CA ARG A 55 7.98 3.30 -13.95
C ARG A 55 7.44 2.04 -13.29
N TYR A 56 8.20 0.95 -13.42
CA TYR A 56 7.86 -0.32 -12.81
C TYR A 56 7.83 -0.21 -11.27
N GLY A 57 6.77 -0.77 -10.69
CA GLY A 57 6.51 -0.88 -9.25
C GLY A 57 6.54 -2.32 -8.74
N ALA A 58 6.76 -2.52 -7.44
CA ALA A 58 6.45 -3.75 -6.73
C ALA A 58 4.99 -3.61 -6.30
N VAL A 59 4.10 -4.24 -7.07
CA VAL A 59 2.65 -4.06 -6.94
C VAL A 59 1.93 -5.38 -6.78
N SER A 60 0.78 -5.33 -6.11
CA SER A 60 -0.14 -6.44 -5.95
C SER A 60 -1.05 -6.59 -7.17
N GLY A 61 -0.52 -7.23 -8.21
CA GLY A 61 -1.32 -7.77 -9.30
C GLY A 61 -0.95 -7.25 -10.70
N LYS A 62 -1.76 -7.68 -11.67
CA LYS A 62 -1.63 -7.29 -13.08
C LYS A 62 -2.27 -5.93 -13.30
N SER A 63 -1.59 -5.10 -14.07
CA SER A 63 -2.14 -3.80 -14.46
C SER A 63 -3.35 -3.94 -15.38
N LYS A 64 -4.30 -3.04 -15.15
CA LYS A 64 -5.54 -2.90 -15.90
C LYS A 64 -5.68 -1.51 -16.52
N PHE A 65 -4.58 -0.75 -16.63
CA PHE A 65 -4.62 0.64 -17.08
C PHE A 65 -5.32 0.82 -18.44
N TYR A 66 -5.14 -0.13 -19.37
CA TYR A 66 -5.78 -0.08 -20.69
C TYR A 66 -7.28 -0.38 -20.62
N GLU A 67 -7.71 -1.28 -19.74
CA GLU A 67 -9.13 -1.51 -19.46
C GLU A 67 -9.77 -0.23 -18.94
N TYR A 68 -9.13 0.41 -17.95
CA TYR A 68 -9.59 1.70 -17.41
C TYR A 68 -9.62 2.80 -18.47
N TYR A 69 -8.64 2.84 -19.37
CA TYR A 69 -8.64 3.78 -20.49
C TYR A 69 -9.86 3.61 -21.38
N LEU A 70 -10.17 2.38 -21.78
CA LEU A 70 -11.32 2.09 -22.63
C LEU A 70 -12.66 2.38 -21.92
N GLU A 71 -12.76 2.09 -20.62
CA GLU A 71 -13.97 2.35 -19.85
C GLU A 71 -14.21 3.85 -19.61
N ILE A 72 -13.15 4.63 -19.33
CA ILE A 72 -13.25 6.07 -19.03
C ILE A 72 -13.43 6.90 -20.30
N PHE A 73 -12.62 6.63 -21.33
CA PHE A 73 -12.51 7.50 -22.50
C PHE A 73 -13.21 6.91 -23.75
N GLY A 74 -13.64 5.65 -23.69
CA GLY A 74 -14.28 4.94 -24.79
C GLY A 74 -13.31 4.55 -25.92
N PRO A 75 -13.74 3.65 -26.83
CA PRO A 75 -13.04 3.43 -28.08
C PRO A 75 -13.25 4.66 -28.98
N LYS A 76 -12.29 5.57 -28.98
CA LYS A 76 -12.31 6.68 -29.93
C LYS A 76 -11.87 6.18 -31.31
N LEU A 77 -12.83 5.74 -32.12
CA LEU A 77 -12.60 5.35 -33.51
C LEU A 77 -11.86 6.48 -34.26
N GLY A 78 -10.62 6.22 -34.66
CA GLY A 78 -9.83 7.12 -35.52
C GLY A 78 -8.99 8.19 -34.82
N GLU A 79 -9.10 8.40 -33.51
CA GLU A 79 -8.21 9.32 -32.78
C GLU A 79 -6.95 8.61 -32.29
N ARG A 80 -5.77 9.19 -32.54
CA ARG A 80 -4.53 8.75 -31.86
C ARG A 80 -4.74 8.88 -30.36
N PHE A 81 -4.33 7.86 -29.61
CA PHE A 81 -4.35 7.86 -28.14
C PHE A 81 -3.91 9.21 -27.57
N CYS A 82 -4.77 9.84 -26.76
CA CYS A 82 -4.37 11.03 -26.05
C CYS A 82 -3.39 10.60 -24.95
N ARG A 83 -2.11 10.97 -25.10
CA ARG A 83 -1.05 10.61 -24.13
C ARG A 83 -1.38 11.05 -22.70
N ARG A 84 -2.12 12.15 -22.54
CA ARG A 84 -2.62 12.62 -21.24
C ARG A 84 -3.62 11.64 -20.62
N SER A 85 -4.60 11.18 -21.40
CA SER A 85 -5.57 10.17 -20.95
C SER A 85 -4.91 8.83 -20.56
N ILE A 86 -3.85 8.42 -21.28
CA ILE A 86 -3.05 7.24 -20.88
C ILE A 86 -2.39 7.48 -19.53
N ARG A 87 -1.79 8.65 -19.30
CA ARG A 87 -1.16 8.99 -18.03
C ARG A 87 -2.17 9.00 -16.90
N ASP A 88 -3.34 9.61 -17.09
CA ASP A 88 -4.44 9.62 -16.11
C ASP A 88 -4.83 8.19 -15.69
N CYS A 89 -4.97 7.27 -16.65
CA CYS A 89 -5.25 5.86 -16.35
C CYS A 89 -4.09 5.14 -15.67
N LEU A 90 -2.84 5.46 -16.00
CA LEU A 90 -1.66 4.92 -15.30
C LEU A 90 -1.60 5.40 -13.86
N HIS A 91 -1.97 6.66 -13.59
CA HIS A 91 -2.09 7.20 -12.24
C HIS A 91 -3.11 6.39 -11.41
N ILE A 92 -4.31 6.20 -11.96
CA ILE A 92 -5.39 5.44 -11.32
C ILE A 92 -4.98 3.99 -11.09
N ASP A 93 -4.44 3.33 -12.11
CA ASP A 93 -3.98 1.94 -12.03
C ASP A 93 -2.89 1.77 -10.95
N GLN A 94 -1.90 2.67 -10.90
CA GLN A 94 -0.88 2.65 -9.85
C GLN A 94 -1.48 2.87 -8.47
N ALA A 95 -2.43 3.80 -8.31
CA ALA A 95 -3.10 4.02 -7.03
C ALA A 95 -3.86 2.77 -6.55
N ILE A 96 -4.58 2.09 -7.45
CA ILE A 96 -5.31 0.83 -7.17
C ILE A 96 -4.34 -0.29 -6.80
N LEU A 97 -3.31 -0.51 -7.61
CA LEU A 97 -2.28 -1.55 -7.43
C LEU A 97 -1.44 -1.35 -6.16
N ASN A 98 -1.47 -0.15 -5.59
CA ASN A 98 -0.82 0.19 -4.32
C ASN A 98 -1.84 0.46 -3.22
N HIS A 99 -3.08 0.01 -3.40
CA HIS A 99 -4.16 0.03 -2.42
C HIS A 99 -4.55 1.40 -1.85
N ALA A 100 -4.20 2.51 -2.52
CA ALA A 100 -4.55 3.86 -2.08
C ALA A 100 -6.07 4.04 -1.99
N ASN A 101 -6.60 4.57 -0.88
CA ASN A 101 -8.06 4.71 -0.70
C ASN A 101 -8.67 5.75 -1.64
N TYR A 102 -7.92 6.82 -1.90
CA TYR A 102 -8.36 7.97 -2.70
C TYR A 102 -7.42 8.21 -3.88
N PHE A 103 -7.99 8.59 -5.02
CA PHE A 103 -7.29 9.25 -6.11
C PHE A 103 -7.81 10.68 -6.20
N VAL A 104 -6.97 11.64 -5.79
CA VAL A 104 -7.36 13.04 -5.65
C VAL A 104 -7.07 13.81 -6.94
N THR A 105 -8.10 14.35 -7.58
CA THR A 105 -7.98 15.08 -8.86
C THR A 105 -9.07 16.13 -9.02
N ASN A 106 -8.81 17.17 -9.81
CA ASN A 106 -9.82 18.16 -10.21
C ASN A 106 -10.42 17.86 -11.60
N GLU A 107 -10.01 16.78 -12.25
CA GLU A 107 -10.50 16.39 -13.57
C GLU A 107 -11.93 15.83 -13.48
N LYS A 108 -12.91 16.61 -13.94
CA LYS A 108 -14.34 16.28 -13.83
C LYS A 108 -14.68 14.95 -14.47
N MET A 109 -14.05 14.63 -15.61
CA MET A 109 -14.28 13.37 -16.31
C MET A 109 -13.84 12.16 -15.46
N LEU A 110 -12.70 12.24 -14.78
CA LEU A 110 -12.20 11.16 -13.92
C LEU A 110 -13.06 10.99 -12.67
N ILE A 111 -13.53 12.10 -12.09
CA ILE A 111 -14.45 12.07 -10.95
C ILE A 111 -15.76 11.39 -11.36
N GLN A 112 -16.34 11.77 -12.49
CA GLN A 112 -17.57 11.16 -13.00
C GLN A 112 -17.37 9.65 -13.26
N ALA A 113 -16.27 9.29 -13.90
CA ALA A 113 -15.89 7.90 -14.11
C ALA A 113 -15.80 7.10 -12.81
N GLY A 114 -15.22 7.66 -11.74
CA GLY A 114 -15.16 7.02 -10.43
C GLY A 114 -16.53 6.77 -9.77
N LEU A 115 -17.56 7.52 -10.17
CA LEU A 115 -18.94 7.35 -9.69
C LEU A 115 -19.72 6.34 -10.54
N GLU A 116 -19.53 6.35 -11.86
CA GLU A 116 -20.33 5.58 -12.81
C GLU A 116 -19.75 4.18 -13.11
N ILE A 117 -18.43 4.06 -13.18
CA ILE A 117 -17.76 2.82 -13.57
C ILE A 117 -17.57 1.93 -12.35
N GLN A 118 -18.34 0.84 -12.30
CA GLN A 118 -18.32 -0.11 -11.18
C GLN A 118 -16.92 -0.65 -10.87
N SER A 119 -16.14 -0.99 -11.90
CA SER A 119 -14.79 -1.55 -11.78
C SER A 119 -13.80 -0.62 -11.06
N LEU A 120 -14.03 0.69 -11.13
CA LEU A 120 -13.26 1.74 -10.44
C LEU A 120 -13.85 2.03 -9.07
N ARG A 121 -15.17 2.22 -8.98
CA ARG A 121 -15.89 2.58 -7.75
C ARG A 121 -15.66 1.59 -6.62
N GLU A 122 -15.58 0.29 -6.94
CA GLU A 122 -15.29 -0.77 -5.96
C GLU A 122 -13.82 -0.79 -5.51
N LYS A 123 -12.93 -0.13 -6.26
CA LYS A 123 -11.48 -0.21 -6.06
C LYS A 123 -10.84 1.08 -5.60
N ILE A 124 -11.39 2.27 -5.85
CA ILE A 124 -10.78 3.52 -5.39
C ILE A 124 -11.80 4.65 -5.43
N LYS A 125 -11.73 5.57 -4.46
CA LYS A 125 -12.54 6.79 -4.48
C LYS A 125 -11.84 7.86 -5.30
N ILE A 126 -12.38 8.23 -6.45
CA ILE A 126 -11.88 9.33 -7.27
C ILE A 126 -12.63 10.60 -6.89
N VAL A 127 -11.94 11.58 -6.28
CA VAL A 127 -12.59 12.73 -5.66
C VAL A 127 -11.76 14.01 -5.82
N SER A 128 -12.41 15.17 -5.67
CA SER A 128 -11.70 16.44 -5.55
C SER A 128 -10.98 16.57 -4.19
N PRO A 129 -9.96 17.45 -4.08
CA PRO A 129 -9.28 17.72 -2.82
C PRO A 129 -10.24 18.12 -1.68
N GLU A 130 -11.24 18.94 -1.97
CA GLU A 130 -12.21 19.45 -0.99
C GLU A 130 -13.11 18.32 -0.47
N ASN A 131 -13.58 17.45 -1.37
CA ASN A 131 -14.40 16.30 -1.01
C ASN A 131 -13.59 15.27 -0.21
N CYS A 132 -12.34 15.01 -0.61
CA CYS A 132 -11.44 14.13 0.14
C CYS A 132 -11.24 14.63 1.58
N LEU A 133 -10.95 15.93 1.74
CA LEU A 133 -10.78 16.55 3.05
C LEU A 133 -12.06 16.48 3.90
N SER A 134 -13.22 16.72 3.29
CA SER A 134 -14.52 16.60 3.96
C SER A 134 -14.77 15.17 4.48
N GLU A 135 -14.52 14.15 3.66
CA GLU A 135 -14.65 12.75 4.05
C GLU A 135 -13.69 12.37 5.17
N LEU A 136 -12.43 12.80 5.10
CA LEU A 136 -11.44 12.55 6.15
C LEU A 136 -11.85 13.20 7.47
N LYS A 137 -12.30 14.46 7.46
CA LYS A 137 -12.80 15.14 8.66
C LYS A 137 -14.01 14.44 9.26
N SER A 138 -14.94 13.99 8.41
CA SER A 138 -16.10 13.23 8.84
C SER A 138 -15.67 11.92 9.51
N TYR A 139 -14.77 11.18 8.87
CA TYR A 139 -14.19 9.95 9.41
C TYR A 139 -13.54 10.19 10.79
N PHE A 140 -12.69 11.22 10.92
CA PHE A 140 -12.01 11.49 12.19
C PHE A 140 -13.00 11.92 13.29
N LYS A 141 -14.00 12.75 12.97
CA LYS A 141 -15.05 13.10 13.94
C LYS A 141 -15.84 11.89 14.41
N THR A 142 -16.27 11.03 13.49
CA THR A 142 -17.08 9.85 13.82
C THR A 142 -16.29 8.83 14.65
N ASN A 143 -15.02 8.59 14.31
CA ASN A 143 -14.25 7.51 14.93
C ASN A 143 -13.40 7.95 16.12
N TYR A 144 -13.01 9.23 16.18
CA TYR A 144 -12.09 9.75 17.20
C TYR A 144 -12.67 10.95 17.98
N GLY A 145 -13.90 11.37 17.67
CA GLY A 145 -14.59 12.47 18.35
C GLY A 145 -14.09 13.88 17.98
N THR A 146 -13.12 13.98 17.07
CA THR A 146 -12.52 15.26 16.68
C THR A 146 -11.92 15.17 15.28
N SER A 147 -11.86 16.29 14.57
CA SER A 147 -11.01 16.46 13.36
C SER A 147 -9.93 17.52 13.58
N ASP A 148 -9.70 17.94 14.82
CA ASP A 148 -8.62 18.87 15.14
C ASP A 148 -7.28 18.12 15.08
N LEU A 149 -6.34 18.69 14.31
CA LEU A 149 -5.05 18.07 14.02
C LEU A 149 -4.23 17.83 15.30
N CYS A 150 -4.23 18.79 16.24
CA CYS A 150 -3.48 18.69 17.47
C CYS A 150 -4.06 17.61 18.39
N ALA A 151 -5.39 17.54 18.50
CA ALA A 151 -6.06 16.50 19.28
C ALA A 151 -5.84 15.09 18.69
N LEU A 152 -5.90 14.95 17.37
CA LEU A 152 -5.63 13.67 16.68
C LEU A 152 -4.17 13.23 16.87
N LYS A 153 -3.21 14.16 16.79
CA LYS A 153 -1.80 13.87 17.01
C LYS A 153 -1.50 13.40 18.44
N SER A 154 -2.19 13.96 19.43
CA SER A 154 -2.08 13.49 20.82
C SER A 154 -2.64 12.07 20.97
N LYS A 155 -3.83 11.81 20.41
CA LYS A 155 -4.43 10.47 20.39
C LYS A 155 -3.53 9.43 19.71
N GLU A 156 -2.87 9.79 18.61
CA GLU A 156 -1.94 8.89 17.93
C GLU A 156 -0.73 8.49 18.80
N LYS A 157 -0.26 9.39 19.66
CA LYS A 157 0.82 9.11 20.61
C LYS A 157 0.37 8.21 21.75
N ASP A 158 -0.86 8.38 22.21
CA ASP A 158 -1.39 7.72 23.41
C ASP A 158 -2.00 6.34 23.09
N ASP A 159 -2.82 6.25 22.03
CA ASP A 159 -3.61 5.06 21.66
C ASP A 159 -2.92 4.20 20.57
N GLY A 160 -1.83 4.70 19.96
CA GLY A 160 -1.19 4.08 18.80
C GLY A 160 -1.77 4.57 17.47
N SER A 161 -1.58 3.81 16.39
CA SER A 161 -1.85 4.31 15.03
C SER A 161 -3.34 4.62 14.75
N VAL A 162 -3.58 5.87 14.35
CA VAL A 162 -4.88 6.41 13.90
C VAL A 162 -5.05 6.28 12.36
N ILE A 163 -4.13 5.57 11.68
CA ILE A 163 -4.22 5.37 10.23
C ILE A 163 -5.28 4.31 9.95
N MET A 164 -6.23 4.63 9.06
CA MET A 164 -7.21 3.67 8.53
C MET A 164 -6.51 2.38 8.07
N GLY A 165 -6.89 1.24 8.64
CA GLY A 165 -6.37 -0.07 8.27
C GLY A 165 -4.95 -0.41 8.78
N SER A 166 -4.33 0.42 9.62
CA SER A 166 -3.00 0.13 10.17
C SER A 166 -3.06 -0.52 11.57
N ASN A 167 -2.07 -1.35 11.88
CA ASN A 167 -1.81 -1.81 13.24
C ASN A 167 -0.64 -1.03 13.81
N SER A 168 -0.61 -0.90 15.15
CA SER A 168 0.56 -0.34 15.84
C SER A 168 1.83 -1.09 15.40
N SER A 169 2.81 -0.35 14.89
CA SER A 169 4.09 -0.86 14.40
C SER A 169 5.13 -1.06 15.51
N TYR A 170 4.70 -1.06 16.78
CA TYR A 170 5.57 -1.37 17.94
C TYR A 170 5.96 -2.85 18.03
N GLY A 171 5.70 -3.60 16.96
CA GLY A 171 5.93 -5.02 16.81
C GLY A 171 4.71 -5.84 17.21
N PHE A 172 4.62 -7.03 16.63
CA PHE A 172 3.61 -8.04 16.96
C PHE A 172 4.11 -9.41 16.51
N ARG A 173 3.49 -10.46 17.04
CA ARG A 173 3.66 -11.85 16.59
C ARG A 173 2.29 -12.48 16.37
N ILE A 174 2.13 -13.14 15.23
CA ILE A 174 0.97 -13.97 14.92
C ILE A 174 1.41 -15.43 15.03
N ILE A 175 0.75 -16.16 15.93
CA ILE A 175 1.14 -17.51 16.30
C ILE A 175 0.00 -18.48 15.95
N ASP A 176 0.35 -19.59 15.30
CA ASP A 176 -0.54 -20.75 15.17
C ASP A 176 -0.62 -21.47 16.53
N PRO A 177 -1.80 -21.51 17.18
CA PRO A 177 -1.92 -22.02 18.55
C PRO A 177 -1.74 -23.54 18.68
N THR A 178 -1.85 -24.32 17.59
CA THR A 178 -1.72 -25.80 17.71
C THR A 178 -0.28 -26.25 17.63
N ILE A 179 0.51 -25.62 16.78
CA ILE A 179 1.91 -26.01 16.55
C ILE A 179 2.91 -25.00 17.14
N ASN A 180 2.39 -23.92 17.73
CA ASN A 180 3.19 -22.83 18.32
C ASN A 180 4.19 -22.21 17.33
N GLU A 181 3.80 -22.13 16.05
CA GLU A 181 4.61 -21.59 14.96
C GLU A 181 4.30 -20.11 14.76
N VAL A 182 5.33 -19.27 14.61
CA VAL A 182 5.15 -17.86 14.23
C VAL A 182 4.95 -17.78 12.72
N LEU A 183 3.80 -17.26 12.30
CA LEU A 183 3.47 -17.07 10.88
C LEU A 183 3.97 -15.71 10.38
N LEU A 184 3.87 -14.68 11.21
CA LEU A 184 4.33 -13.33 10.92
C LEU A 184 4.77 -12.68 12.23
N SER A 185 5.97 -12.11 12.23
CA SER A 185 6.40 -11.18 13.25
C SER A 185 6.87 -9.87 12.60
N SER A 186 6.72 -8.79 13.35
CA SER A 186 7.44 -7.56 13.08
C SER A 186 8.00 -7.02 14.39
N TYR A 187 9.20 -6.45 14.34
CA TYR A 187 9.84 -5.78 15.47
C TYR A 187 10.91 -4.81 14.98
N ILE A 188 11.29 -3.88 15.85
CA ILE A 188 12.35 -2.92 15.56
C ILE A 188 13.64 -3.44 16.19
N ASP A 189 14.69 -3.59 15.39
CA ASP A 189 16.06 -3.84 15.84
C ASP A 189 17.02 -2.85 15.17
N LYS A 190 17.87 -2.19 15.97
CA LYS A 190 18.86 -1.20 15.51
C LYS A 190 18.29 -0.14 14.55
N GLY A 191 17.07 0.33 14.83
CA GLY A 191 16.38 1.34 14.01
C GLY A 191 15.90 0.83 12.64
N LYS A 192 16.08 -0.45 12.36
CA LYS A 192 15.45 -1.14 11.24
C LYS A 192 14.25 -1.90 11.73
N LEU A 193 13.28 -2.05 10.86
CA LEU A 193 12.16 -2.91 11.12
C LEU A 193 12.39 -4.23 10.42
N ILE A 194 12.39 -5.29 11.21
CA ILE A 194 12.55 -6.66 10.75
C ILE A 194 11.17 -7.28 10.57
N VAL A 195 10.96 -7.92 9.42
CA VAL A 195 9.77 -8.74 9.15
C VAL A 195 10.21 -10.19 9.02
N GLU A 196 9.71 -11.05 9.90
CA GLU A 196 9.89 -12.49 9.79
C GLU A 196 8.56 -13.13 9.45
N THR A 197 8.59 -14.13 8.57
CA THR A 197 7.36 -14.79 8.18
C THR A 197 7.62 -16.20 7.69
N ARG A 198 6.67 -17.08 7.96
CA ARG A 198 6.57 -18.39 7.34
C ARG A 198 5.31 -18.42 6.51
N ILE A 199 5.49 -18.43 5.21
CA ILE A 199 4.40 -18.40 4.25
C ILE A 199 4.09 -19.82 3.83
N ARG A 200 2.82 -20.20 3.96
CA ARG A 200 2.29 -21.46 3.47
C ARG A 200 1.25 -21.21 2.40
N ASN A 201 1.13 -22.14 1.46
CA ASN A 201 0.05 -22.11 0.47
C ASN A 201 -1.30 -22.55 1.09
N LYS A 202 -2.37 -22.54 0.29
CA LYS A 202 -3.72 -22.95 0.70
C LYS A 202 -3.83 -24.41 1.14
N SER A 203 -2.84 -25.24 0.79
CA SER A 203 -2.74 -26.66 1.18
C SER A 203 -1.91 -26.86 2.45
N GLY A 204 -1.34 -25.78 3.02
CA GLY A 204 -0.55 -25.80 4.26
C GLY A 204 0.94 -26.12 4.03
N GLU A 205 1.35 -26.26 2.78
CA GLU A 205 2.75 -26.50 2.41
C GLU A 205 3.55 -25.22 2.56
N LEU A 206 4.75 -25.33 3.14
CA LEU A 206 5.66 -24.19 3.30
C LEU A 206 6.19 -23.77 1.92
N VAL A 207 6.12 -22.48 1.60
CA VAL A 207 6.61 -21.93 0.32
C VAL A 207 7.77 -20.96 0.51
N LEU A 208 7.78 -20.21 1.62
CA LEU A 208 8.84 -19.27 1.97
C LEU A 208 9.02 -19.20 3.48
N GLU A 209 10.28 -19.19 3.92
CA GLU A 209 10.66 -18.87 5.30
C GLU A 209 11.63 -17.69 5.30
N ILE A 210 11.33 -16.71 6.16
CA ILE A 210 12.13 -15.52 6.44
C ILE A 210 12.34 -15.49 7.95
N SER A 211 13.58 -15.71 8.40
CA SER A 211 13.91 -15.82 9.83
C SER A 211 15.04 -14.87 10.24
N GLU A 212 15.21 -14.72 11.56
CA GLU A 212 16.31 -13.98 12.20
C GLU A 212 17.68 -14.40 11.61
N GLY A 213 18.54 -13.42 11.36
CA GLY A 213 19.83 -13.61 10.68
C GLY A 213 19.76 -13.49 9.16
N ASN A 214 18.72 -12.85 8.62
CA ASN A 214 18.63 -12.38 7.24
C ASN A 214 18.57 -13.46 6.15
N LYS A 215 18.18 -14.70 6.48
CA LYS A 215 18.05 -15.76 5.48
C LYS A 215 16.63 -15.86 4.94
N MET A 216 16.52 -15.87 3.61
CA MET A 216 15.31 -16.26 2.89
C MET A 216 15.50 -17.68 2.35
N VAL A 217 14.59 -18.58 2.68
CA VAL A 217 14.59 -19.96 2.18
C VAL A 217 13.32 -20.20 1.39
N PHE A 218 13.49 -20.44 0.09
CA PHE A 218 12.40 -20.77 -0.83
C PHE A 218 12.19 -22.28 -0.85
N HIS A 219 10.95 -22.70 -0.63
CA HIS A 219 10.52 -24.10 -0.69
C HIS A 219 9.68 -24.39 -1.94
N SER A 220 9.27 -23.35 -2.66
CA SER A 220 8.59 -23.43 -3.95
C SER A 220 9.25 -22.51 -4.97
N PHE A 221 9.28 -22.93 -6.23
CA PHE A 221 9.89 -22.18 -7.34
C PHE A 221 9.03 -21.01 -7.85
N ASP A 222 7.73 -21.01 -7.54
CA ASP A 222 6.79 -20.01 -8.02
C ASP A 222 6.77 -18.73 -7.17
N THR A 223 7.28 -18.80 -5.94
CA THR A 223 7.24 -17.70 -4.97
C THR A 223 8.38 -16.73 -5.24
N LYS A 224 8.03 -15.44 -5.33
CA LYS A 224 8.95 -14.36 -5.67
C LYS A 224 8.87 -13.28 -4.59
N VAL A 225 10.03 -12.76 -4.18
CA VAL A 225 10.16 -11.55 -3.38
C VAL A 225 10.60 -10.42 -4.29
N LYS A 226 9.87 -9.31 -4.28
CA LYS A 226 10.21 -8.07 -4.98
C LYS A 226 10.23 -6.93 -3.97
N GLY A 227 11.21 -6.05 -4.08
CA GLY A 227 11.29 -4.86 -3.26
C GLY A 227 11.60 -3.62 -4.09
N ILE A 228 11.22 -2.45 -3.55
CA ILE A 228 11.50 -1.15 -4.16
C ILE A 228 12.16 -0.19 -3.18
N GLY A 229 13.16 0.52 -3.70
CA GLY A 229 13.90 1.55 -3.00
C GLY A 229 14.77 0.96 -1.90
N LYS A 230 15.63 1.80 -1.32
CA LYS A 230 16.32 1.47 -0.07
C LYS A 230 15.53 2.10 1.07
N GLY A 231 15.12 1.31 2.05
CA GLY A 231 14.30 1.78 3.16
C GLY A 231 14.50 0.95 4.43
N PRO A 232 13.68 1.15 5.47
CA PRO A 232 13.89 0.50 6.77
C PRO A 232 13.19 -0.86 6.91
N LEU A 233 12.32 -1.27 5.96
CA LEU A 233 11.74 -2.62 5.94
C LEU A 233 12.83 -3.61 5.54
N THR A 234 13.23 -4.50 6.43
CA THR A 234 14.25 -5.50 6.14
C THR A 234 13.62 -6.88 5.96
N ILE A 235 13.90 -7.50 4.81
CA ILE A 235 13.54 -8.89 4.50
C ILE A 235 14.79 -9.59 4.00
N GLY A 236 15.17 -10.66 4.69
CA GLY A 236 16.47 -11.27 4.43
C GLY A 236 17.59 -10.26 4.64
N GLU A 237 18.57 -10.23 3.75
CA GLU A 237 19.72 -9.29 3.81
C GLU A 237 19.42 -7.93 3.17
N GLU A 238 18.25 -7.77 2.55
CA GLU A 238 17.90 -6.58 1.78
C GLU A 238 16.92 -5.68 2.54
N SER A 239 17.03 -4.37 2.28
CA SER A 239 16.22 -3.35 2.94
C SER A 239 15.49 -2.48 1.91
N PHE A 240 14.18 -2.34 2.07
CA PHE A 240 13.26 -1.74 1.10
C PHE A 240 12.34 -0.68 1.72
N ILE A 241 11.72 0.13 0.87
CA ILE A 241 10.61 1.02 1.24
C ILE A 241 9.27 0.28 1.07
N GLN A 242 9.20 -0.62 0.10
CA GLN A 242 8.03 -1.45 -0.15
C GLN A 242 8.48 -2.85 -0.55
N ILE A 243 7.74 -3.84 -0.07
CA ILE A 243 7.98 -5.26 -0.32
C ILE A 243 6.73 -5.90 -0.89
N TYR A 244 6.95 -6.94 -1.69
CA TYR A 244 5.90 -7.73 -2.28
C TYR A 244 6.35 -9.19 -2.39
N ILE A 245 5.59 -10.09 -1.77
CA ILE A 245 5.83 -11.53 -1.77
C ILE A 245 4.60 -12.22 -2.33
N ALA A 246 4.77 -12.92 -3.45
CA ALA A 246 3.68 -13.55 -4.17
C ALA A 246 4.14 -14.73 -5.01
N SER A 247 3.19 -15.60 -5.36
CA SER A 247 3.30 -16.47 -6.52
C SER A 247 2.68 -15.79 -7.75
N ASP A 248 2.61 -16.51 -8.88
CA ASP A 248 1.92 -16.01 -10.07
C ASP A 248 0.39 -15.90 -9.88
N GLU A 249 -0.17 -16.58 -8.88
CA GLU A 249 -1.61 -16.64 -8.61
C GLU A 249 -2.04 -15.91 -7.34
N VAL A 250 -1.17 -15.82 -6.32
CA VAL A 250 -1.56 -15.36 -4.98
C VAL A 250 -0.55 -14.35 -4.44
N VAL A 251 -1.07 -13.24 -3.92
CA VAL A 251 -0.31 -12.30 -3.08
C VAL A 251 -0.32 -12.79 -1.65
N TYR A 252 0.86 -13.12 -1.12
CA TYR A 252 1.00 -13.57 0.27
C TYR A 252 1.21 -12.40 1.23
N LEU A 253 2.07 -11.45 0.86
CA LEU A 253 2.43 -10.33 1.70
C LEU A 253 2.80 -9.11 0.84
N SER A 254 2.17 -7.98 1.08
CA SER A 254 2.59 -6.66 0.61
C SER A 254 2.68 -5.74 1.82
N ALA A 255 3.78 -5.00 1.92
CA ALA A 255 3.91 -4.00 2.95
C ALA A 255 4.74 -2.81 2.50
N ARG A 256 4.48 -1.65 3.08
CA ARG A 256 5.17 -0.39 2.81
C ARG A 256 5.53 0.34 4.10
N TYR A 257 6.70 0.96 4.12
CA TYR A 257 7.09 1.94 5.11
C TYR A 257 6.50 3.31 4.76
N LEU A 258 5.79 3.89 5.70
CA LEU A 258 5.11 5.17 5.57
C LEU A 258 6.01 6.33 6.01
N SER A 259 5.70 7.55 5.56
CA SER A 259 6.45 8.75 5.98
C SER A 259 6.38 9.00 7.49
N SER A 260 5.31 8.52 8.14
CA SER A 260 5.11 8.56 9.59
C SER A 260 6.05 7.66 10.40
N GLY A 261 6.88 6.84 9.73
CA GLY A 261 7.74 5.86 10.40
C GLY A 261 7.08 4.51 10.66
N LYS A 262 5.88 4.31 10.14
CA LYS A 262 5.04 3.12 10.37
C LYS A 262 5.08 2.16 9.20
N ILE A 263 4.48 1.00 9.37
CA ILE A 263 4.26 0.01 8.31
C ILE A 263 2.79 -0.06 8.01
N LEU A 264 2.46 -0.06 6.73
CA LEU A 264 1.19 -0.53 6.24
C LEU A 264 1.37 -1.92 5.64
N PHE A 265 0.60 -2.89 6.12
CA PHE A 265 0.47 -4.19 5.48
C PHE A 265 -0.72 -4.12 4.52
N ASP A 266 -0.45 -3.84 3.23
CA ASP A 266 -1.52 -3.63 2.24
C ASP A 266 -2.33 -4.90 2.00
N CYS A 267 -1.63 -6.04 1.96
CA CYS A 267 -2.21 -7.35 1.75
C CYS A 267 -1.44 -8.38 2.57
N VAL A 268 -2.16 -9.20 3.33
CA VAL A 268 -1.58 -10.38 3.99
C VAL A 268 -2.51 -11.55 3.75
N ASN A 269 -2.00 -12.68 3.31
CA ASN A 269 -2.72 -13.95 3.18
C ASN A 269 -1.81 -15.09 3.62
N LEU A 270 -1.87 -15.41 4.92
CA LEU A 270 -1.06 -16.47 5.52
C LEU A 270 -1.96 -17.61 5.98
N TYR A 271 -1.53 -18.83 5.72
CA TYR A 271 -2.23 -20.06 6.08
C TYR A 271 -1.44 -20.82 7.15
N SER A 272 -2.16 -21.46 8.07
CA SER A 272 -1.58 -22.47 8.97
C SER A 272 -1.20 -23.75 8.23
N ARG A 273 -0.42 -24.60 8.90
CA ARG A 273 -0.08 -25.95 8.39
C ARG A 273 -1.31 -26.82 8.11
N ASP A 274 -2.38 -26.67 8.90
CA ASP A 274 -3.61 -27.44 8.71
C ASP A 274 -4.57 -26.82 7.67
N SER A 275 -4.20 -25.68 7.08
CA SER A 275 -5.00 -24.90 6.11
C SER A 275 -6.35 -24.39 6.61
N LYS A 276 -6.73 -24.70 7.85
CA LYS A 276 -8.03 -24.30 8.44
C LYS A 276 -7.97 -22.93 9.06
N ARG A 277 -6.78 -22.44 9.40
CA ARG A 277 -6.57 -21.13 10.02
C ARG A 277 -5.88 -20.21 9.04
N LYS A 278 -6.30 -18.95 9.10
CA LYS A 278 -5.86 -17.93 8.16
C LYS A 278 -5.69 -16.62 8.90
N PHE A 279 -4.60 -15.94 8.60
CA PHE A 279 -4.48 -14.50 8.82
C PHE A 279 -4.67 -13.81 7.49
N SER A 280 -5.60 -12.85 7.44
CA SER A 280 -5.64 -11.94 6.31
C SER A 280 -5.85 -10.50 6.67
N VAL A 281 -5.19 -9.65 5.88
CA VAL A 281 -5.40 -8.21 5.88
C VAL A 281 -5.77 -7.82 4.46
N ASN A 282 -6.93 -7.18 4.31
CA ASN A 282 -7.37 -6.58 3.06
C ASN A 282 -7.82 -5.16 3.33
N ARG A 283 -6.92 -4.19 3.08
CA ARG A 283 -7.14 -2.74 2.93
C ARG A 283 -7.84 -1.95 4.07
N GLU A 284 -8.70 -2.59 4.85
CA GLU A 284 -9.56 -2.01 5.88
C GLU A 284 -9.83 -2.99 7.04
N LEU A 285 -9.72 -4.30 6.80
CA LEU A 285 -10.06 -5.32 7.80
C LEU A 285 -8.89 -6.27 8.06
N MET A 286 -8.49 -6.35 9.33
CA MET A 286 -7.73 -7.47 9.86
C MET A 286 -8.72 -8.60 10.20
N GLU A 287 -8.54 -9.77 9.59
CA GLU A 287 -9.25 -10.99 9.96
C GLU A 287 -8.29 -12.02 10.56
N LEU A 288 -8.61 -12.48 11.77
CA LEU A 288 -7.93 -13.58 12.46
C LEU A 288 -8.91 -14.74 12.62
N LYS A 289 -8.66 -15.87 11.95
CA LYS A 289 -9.45 -17.10 12.13
C LYS A 289 -8.60 -18.17 12.81
N GLY A 290 -8.84 -18.36 14.10
CA GLY A 290 -8.16 -19.39 14.92
C GLY A 290 -6.67 -19.14 15.15
N LEU A 291 -6.22 -17.88 15.14
CA LEU A 291 -4.83 -17.48 15.39
C LEU A 291 -4.72 -16.55 16.61
N ASN A 292 -3.56 -16.57 17.27
CA ASN A 292 -3.28 -15.71 18.42
C ASN A 292 -2.43 -14.51 18.00
N LEU A 293 -2.89 -13.30 18.34
CA LEU A 293 -2.10 -12.08 18.21
C LEU A 293 -1.44 -11.75 19.56
N VAL A 294 -0.12 -11.65 19.55
CA VAL A 294 0.68 -11.31 20.74
C VAL A 294 1.44 -10.01 20.46
N ALA A 295 1.14 -8.96 21.22
CA ALA A 295 2.01 -7.79 21.25
C ALA A 295 3.29 -8.12 22.02
N PRO A 296 4.48 -7.69 21.57
CA PRO A 296 5.68 -7.76 22.38
C PRO A 296 5.42 -6.97 23.66
N LYS A 297 5.75 -7.57 24.81
CA LYS A 297 5.77 -6.80 26.07
C LYS A 297 6.74 -5.63 25.83
N LYS A 298 6.32 -4.40 26.12
CA LYS A 298 7.22 -3.25 26.15
C LYS A 298 8.44 -3.67 26.97
N ALA A 299 9.61 -3.73 26.32
CA ALA A 299 10.86 -3.78 27.06
C ALA A 299 10.91 -2.45 27.83
N LEU A 300 10.74 -2.54 29.15
CA LEU A 300 10.97 -1.43 30.08
C LEU A 300 12.45 -1.06 30.07
#